data_AF-A0A8B6DHB8-F1
#
_entry.id   AF-A0A8B6DHB8-F1
#
_cell.length_a   1.000
_cell.length_b   1.000
_cell.length_c   1.000
_cell.angle_alpha   90.00
_cell.angle_beta   90.00
_cell.angle_gamma   90.00
#
_symmetry.space_group_name_H-M   'P 1'
#
loop_
_entity.id
_entity.type
_entity.pdbx_description
1 polymer ?
#
loop_
_entity_poly.entity_id
_entity_poly.type
_entity_poly.pdbx_seq_one_letter_code
_entity_poly.pdbx_strand_id
1 'polypeptide(L)'
;MFRVSKTHYDEDMKNDLISFNSPYFNNTGALKLKKLIQIFKWVTSKMSDIHSTAYRYDAVCTELSRQPHPYILKMFEREKEDTVLRKKTGDFKDQMHLYLAGNNNLLTDKRIEDPDCEALYKTLQNNSYVTSLDLRYNLITDEGAKFIAKLIEVRHHVTSLDLHYNLITDEGAKFIAKLIEETTKLTDLNLMCNEIGAVGAEHIAKALLKNESLKHKIK
;
A
#
# COMPACT_ATOMS: atom_id res chain seq x y z
N MET A 1 -3.23 10.07 -65.56
CA MET A 1 -1.90 10.66 -65.36
C MET A 1 -1.58 10.59 -63.87
N PHE A 2 -0.39 10.09 -63.52
CA PHE A 2 0.32 10.08 -62.23
C PHE A 2 0.07 11.34 -61.35
N ARG A 3 0.27 11.46 -60.03
CA ARG A 3 1.00 10.77 -58.93
C ARG A 3 0.54 11.49 -57.62
N VAL A 4 0.14 10.81 -56.53
CA VAL A 4 0.89 10.46 -55.29
C VAL A 4 1.59 11.60 -54.51
N SER A 5 1.25 11.78 -53.23
CA SER A 5 2.15 11.69 -52.04
C SER A 5 1.34 11.79 -50.72
N LYS A 6 1.20 10.72 -49.90
CA LYS A 6 2.10 10.19 -48.83
C LYS A 6 2.08 11.08 -47.56
N THR A 7 1.90 10.63 -46.32
CA THR A 7 2.20 9.37 -45.57
C THR A 7 1.23 9.22 -44.36
N HIS A 8 0.56 8.09 -44.09
CA HIS A 8 0.97 6.93 -43.25
C HIS A 8 1.56 7.27 -41.87
N TYR A 9 0.84 6.93 -40.79
CA TYR A 9 1.29 5.98 -39.75
C TYR A 9 0.10 5.49 -38.87
N ASP A 10 -0.14 4.19 -39.00
CA ASP A 10 -0.71 3.16 -38.11
C ASP A 10 -2.19 3.13 -37.68
N GLU A 11 -2.91 2.26 -38.43
CA GLU A 11 -4.24 1.68 -38.20
C GLU A 11 -4.19 0.27 -37.55
N ASP A 12 -3.07 -0.14 -36.94
CA ASP A 12 -2.84 -1.55 -36.53
C ASP A 12 -3.34 -1.97 -35.13
N MET A 13 -4.48 -1.44 -34.67
CA MET A 13 -5.11 -1.94 -33.43
C MET A 13 -6.62 -2.14 -33.51
N LYS A 14 -7.17 -2.32 -34.71
CA LYS A 14 -8.61 -2.59 -34.92
C LYS A 14 -8.98 -3.97 -35.47
N ASN A 15 -8.03 -4.85 -35.77
CA ASN A 15 -8.34 -6.11 -36.48
C ASN A 15 -8.03 -7.44 -35.78
N ASP A 16 -7.67 -7.46 -34.48
CA ASP A 16 -7.57 -8.73 -33.74
C ASP A 16 -8.86 -9.10 -32.98
N LEU A 17 -10.02 -8.75 -33.56
CA LEU A 17 -11.22 -9.56 -33.37
C LEU A 17 -11.11 -10.75 -34.31
N ILE A 18 -10.46 -11.81 -33.85
CA ILE A 18 -10.51 -13.12 -34.50
C ILE A 18 -11.98 -13.43 -34.80
N SER A 19 -12.30 -13.43 -36.09
CA SER A 19 -13.61 -13.81 -36.61
C SER A 19 -13.81 -15.31 -36.36
N PHE A 20 -14.38 -15.67 -35.21
CA PHE A 20 -15.01 -16.97 -35.03
C PHE A 20 -16.37 -16.98 -35.75
N ASN A 21 -16.33 -17.04 -37.08
CA ASN A 21 -17.50 -17.41 -37.88
C ASN A 21 -17.66 -18.93 -37.83
N SER A 22 -18.16 -19.40 -36.68
CA SER A 22 -18.72 -20.74 -36.55
C SER A 22 -20.24 -20.65 -36.74
N PRO A 23 -20.88 -21.49 -37.57
CA PRO A 23 -22.33 -21.45 -37.82
C PRO A 23 -23.20 -21.73 -36.59
N TYR A 24 -22.60 -21.99 -35.42
CA TYR A 24 -23.27 -22.33 -34.17
C TYR A 24 -23.53 -21.14 -33.24
N PHE A 25 -23.01 -19.93 -33.54
CA PHE A 25 -23.27 -18.74 -32.74
C PHE A 25 -24.38 -17.88 -33.34
N ASN A 26 -25.63 -18.26 -33.05
CA ASN A 26 -26.80 -17.43 -33.35
C ASN A 26 -26.72 -16.05 -32.66
N ASN A 27 -27.37 -15.05 -33.24
CA ASN A 27 -27.40 -13.63 -32.83
C ASN A 27 -27.68 -13.41 -31.32
N THR A 28 -28.34 -14.38 -30.66
CA THR A 28 -28.61 -14.44 -29.21
C THR A 28 -27.36 -14.73 -28.37
N GLY A 29 -26.40 -15.49 -28.88
CA GLY A 29 -25.11 -15.77 -28.23
C GLY A 29 -24.19 -14.55 -28.18
N ALA A 30 -24.11 -13.79 -29.28
CA ALA A 30 -23.38 -12.53 -29.33
C ALA A 30 -24.02 -11.45 -28.44
N LEU A 31 -25.36 -11.42 -28.34
CA LEU A 31 -26.07 -10.51 -27.44
C LEU A 31 -25.84 -10.88 -25.96
N LYS A 32 -25.83 -12.18 -25.63
CA LYS A 32 -25.46 -12.67 -24.29
C LYS A 32 -24.01 -12.35 -23.95
N LEU A 33 -23.09 -12.50 -24.90
CA LEU A 33 -21.67 -12.17 -24.71
C LEU A 33 -21.46 -10.67 -24.54
N LYS A 34 -22.11 -9.82 -25.35
CA LYS A 34 -22.09 -8.36 -25.15
C LYS A 34 -22.67 -7.95 -23.80
N LYS A 35 -23.75 -8.60 -23.36
CA LYS A 35 -24.35 -8.35 -22.03
C LYS A 35 -23.44 -8.83 -20.90
N LEU A 36 -22.76 -9.97 -21.05
CA LEU A 36 -21.73 -10.48 -20.13
C LEU A 36 -20.51 -9.57 -20.09
N ILE A 37 -20.04 -9.05 -21.22
CA ILE A 37 -18.94 -8.09 -21.29
C ILE A 37 -19.38 -6.76 -20.69
N GLN A 38 -20.63 -6.32 -20.89
CA GLN A 38 -21.16 -5.11 -20.28
C GLN A 38 -21.31 -5.29 -18.76
N ILE A 39 -21.78 -6.45 -18.29
CA ILE A 39 -21.84 -6.81 -16.87
C ILE A 39 -20.41 -6.91 -16.31
N PHE A 40 -19.47 -7.52 -17.01
CA PHE A 40 -18.09 -7.63 -16.59
C PHE A 40 -17.43 -6.25 -16.55
N LYS A 41 -17.65 -5.40 -17.56
CA LYS A 41 -17.22 -3.99 -17.58
C LYS A 41 -17.91 -3.14 -16.52
N TRP A 42 -19.18 -3.40 -16.21
CA TRP A 42 -19.93 -2.70 -15.17
C TRP A 42 -19.50 -3.16 -13.77
N VAL A 43 -19.25 -4.46 -13.60
CA VAL A 43 -18.61 -5.06 -12.44
C VAL A 43 -17.25 -4.41 -12.29
N THR A 44 -16.33 -4.53 -13.26
CA THR A 44 -14.97 -3.95 -13.23
C THR A 44 -14.94 -2.42 -13.11
N SER A 45 -15.92 -1.70 -13.65
CA SER A 45 -16.10 -0.26 -13.47
C SER A 45 -16.54 0.09 -12.04
N LYS A 46 -17.46 -0.71 -11.45
CA LYS A 46 -17.75 -0.70 -10.01
C LYS A 46 -16.57 -1.23 -9.16
N MET A 47 -15.61 -1.96 -9.77
CA MET A 47 -14.40 -2.47 -9.12
C MET A 47 -13.29 -1.42 -8.93
N SER A 48 -13.47 -0.19 -9.40
CA SER A 48 -12.60 0.95 -9.03
C SER A 48 -12.65 1.28 -7.52
N ASP A 49 -13.46 0.54 -6.74
CA ASP A 49 -13.68 0.66 -5.30
C ASP A 49 -13.71 -0.73 -4.58
N ILE A 50 -13.21 -1.84 -5.18
CA ILE A 50 -13.56 -3.22 -4.72
C ILE A 50 -12.47 -4.18 -4.26
N HIS A 51 -11.18 -3.93 -4.44
CA HIS A 51 -10.24 -4.75 -3.67
C HIS A 51 -10.05 -4.05 -2.34
N SER A 52 -10.87 -4.43 -1.35
CA SER A 52 -10.63 -4.04 0.04
C SER A 52 -9.14 -4.21 0.33
N THR A 53 -8.56 -3.30 1.10
CA THR A 53 -7.13 -3.38 1.42
C THR A 53 -6.74 -4.78 1.93
N ALA A 54 -7.68 -5.47 2.59
CA ALA A 54 -7.59 -6.87 3.01
C ALA A 54 -7.42 -7.87 1.85
N TYR A 55 -8.21 -7.76 0.77
CA TYR A 55 -8.06 -8.64 -0.40
C TYR A 55 -6.70 -8.44 -1.08
N ARG A 56 -6.25 -7.19 -1.21
CA ARG A 56 -4.91 -6.91 -1.77
C ARG A 56 -3.82 -7.50 -0.91
N TYR A 57 -3.95 -7.37 0.41
CA TYR A 57 -3.02 -7.95 1.37
C TYR A 57 -2.95 -9.48 1.24
N ASP A 58 -4.10 -10.15 1.20
CA ASP A 58 -4.20 -11.60 1.02
C ASP A 58 -3.54 -12.09 -0.28
N ALA A 59 -3.80 -11.39 -1.39
CA ALA A 59 -3.17 -11.68 -2.68
C ALA A 59 -1.64 -11.49 -2.64
N VAL A 60 -1.15 -10.43 -1.99
CA VAL A 60 0.29 -10.18 -1.82
C VAL A 60 0.94 -11.25 -0.95
N CYS A 61 0.31 -11.66 0.15
CA CYS A 61 0.81 -12.75 0.99
C CYS A 61 0.90 -14.06 0.19
N THR A 62 -0.11 -14.36 -0.63
CA THR A 62 -0.12 -15.52 -1.52
C THR A 62 1.02 -15.46 -2.55
N GLU A 63 1.25 -14.31 -3.19
CA GLU A 63 2.38 -14.09 -4.11
C GLU A 63 3.73 -14.33 -3.41
N LEU A 64 3.86 -13.87 -2.16
CA LEU A 64 5.05 -14.06 -1.33
C LEU A 64 5.18 -15.49 -0.78
N SER A 65 4.25 -16.40 -1.11
CA SER A 65 4.19 -17.76 -0.58
C SER A 65 4.12 -17.81 0.96
N ARG A 66 3.38 -16.85 1.54
CA ARG A 66 3.20 -16.68 2.99
C ARG A 66 1.72 -16.70 3.35
N GLN A 67 1.42 -17.12 4.57
CA GLN A 67 0.08 -16.93 5.12
C GLN A 67 -0.08 -15.49 5.60
N PRO A 68 -1.24 -14.83 5.37
CA PRO A 68 -1.51 -13.50 5.88
C PRO A 68 -1.38 -13.44 7.40
N HIS A 69 -0.76 -12.38 7.93
CA HIS A 69 -0.73 -12.18 9.37
C HIS A 69 -2.17 -11.90 9.85
N PRO A 70 -2.71 -12.70 10.80
CA PRO A 70 -4.12 -12.64 11.16
C PRO A 70 -4.53 -11.27 11.71
N TYR A 71 -3.63 -10.62 12.45
CA TYR A 71 -3.85 -9.27 12.96
C TYR A 71 -3.95 -8.22 11.83
N ILE A 72 -3.01 -8.24 10.89
CA ILE A 72 -2.96 -7.28 9.79
C ILE A 72 -4.20 -7.44 8.91
N LEU A 73 -4.53 -8.68 8.55
CA LEU A 73 -5.74 -9.00 7.78
C LEU A 73 -6.99 -8.47 8.48
N LYS A 74 -7.14 -8.75 9.79
CA LYS A 74 -8.26 -8.25 10.59
C LYS A 74 -8.34 -6.72 10.64
N MET A 75 -7.20 -6.01 10.68
CA MET A 75 -7.20 -4.55 10.67
C MET A 75 -7.63 -3.99 9.32
N PHE A 76 -7.21 -4.61 8.21
CA PHE A 76 -7.69 -4.22 6.90
C PHE A 76 -9.16 -4.59 6.65
N GLU A 77 -9.67 -5.66 7.27
CA GLU A 77 -11.09 -5.99 7.23
C GLU A 77 -11.93 -4.96 8.01
N ARG A 78 -11.45 -4.50 9.17
CA ARG A 78 -12.11 -3.42 9.92
C ARG A 78 -12.15 -2.09 9.16
N GLU A 79 -11.12 -1.77 8.37
CA GLU A 79 -11.17 -0.60 7.49
C GLU A 79 -12.36 -0.67 6.52
N LYS A 80 -12.65 -1.84 5.96
CA LYS A 80 -13.80 -2.03 5.06
C LYS A 80 -15.12 -1.70 5.74
N GLU A 81 -15.31 -2.10 7.00
CA GLU A 81 -16.53 -1.85 7.77
C GLU A 81 -16.71 -0.35 8.07
N ASP A 82 -15.63 0.30 8.47
CA ASP A 82 -15.57 1.74 8.69
C ASP A 82 -15.89 2.53 7.41
N THR A 83 -15.34 2.13 6.27
CA THR A 83 -15.61 2.76 4.97
C THR A 83 -17.08 2.66 4.55
N VAL A 84 -17.76 1.54 4.86
CA VAL A 84 -19.20 1.36 4.62
C VAL A 84 -20.06 2.27 5.51
N LEU A 85 -19.67 2.46 6.77
CA LEU A 85 -20.37 3.37 7.70
C LEU A 85 -20.16 4.84 7.28
N ARG A 86 -18.96 5.22 6.85
CA ARG A 86 -18.60 6.58 6.43
C ARG A 86 -19.36 7.07 5.19
N LYS A 87 -19.68 6.17 4.24
CA LYS A 87 -20.55 6.49 3.08
C LYS A 87 -22.00 6.85 3.48
N LYS A 88 -22.47 6.44 4.66
CA LYS A 88 -23.82 6.75 5.14
C LYS A 88 -23.92 8.09 5.87
N THR A 89 -22.82 8.58 6.45
CA THR A 89 -22.81 9.78 7.32
C THR A 89 -22.39 11.07 6.63
N GLY A 90 -21.84 11.01 5.41
CA GLY A 90 -21.42 12.19 4.64
C GLY A 90 -20.13 12.86 5.16
N ASP A 91 -19.57 12.39 6.27
CA ASP A 91 -18.32 12.85 6.86
C ASP A 91 -17.16 12.00 6.29
N PHE A 92 -16.75 12.32 5.07
CA PHE A 92 -15.65 11.64 4.40
C PHE A 92 -14.32 12.17 4.94
N LYS A 93 -13.76 11.48 5.94
CA LYS A 93 -12.35 11.66 6.31
C LYS A 93 -11.50 10.75 5.43
N ASP A 94 -10.71 11.36 4.55
CA ASP A 94 -9.73 10.78 3.61
C ASP A 94 -8.55 10.03 4.28
N GLN A 95 -8.73 9.54 5.51
CA GLN A 95 -7.63 9.09 6.37
C GLN A 95 -7.96 7.76 7.06
N MET A 96 -7.08 6.79 6.84
CA MET A 96 -6.96 5.54 7.59
C MET A 96 -5.74 5.64 8.51
N HIS A 97 -5.96 5.37 9.79
CA HIS A 97 -4.92 5.11 10.76
C HIS A 97 -4.80 3.59 10.93
N LEU A 98 -3.67 3.02 10.54
CA LEU A 98 -3.44 1.59 10.61
C LEU A 98 -2.81 1.25 11.96
N TYR A 99 -3.62 0.74 12.89
CA TYR A 99 -3.20 0.35 14.24
C TYR A 99 -2.71 -1.10 14.25
N LEU A 100 -1.40 -1.29 14.32
CA LEU A 100 -0.73 -2.58 14.27
C LEU A 100 0.23 -2.78 15.44
N ALA A 101 -0.05 -2.12 16.57
CA ALA A 101 0.74 -2.27 17.78
C ALA A 101 0.71 -3.72 18.28
N GLY A 102 1.89 -4.32 18.46
CA GLY A 102 2.03 -5.72 18.82
C GLY A 102 1.56 -6.03 20.24
N ASN A 103 1.51 -5.05 21.15
CA ASN A 103 1.03 -5.23 22.52
C ASN A 103 -0.51 -5.42 22.66
N ASN A 104 -1.24 -5.60 21.56
CA ASN A 104 -2.68 -5.83 21.59
C ASN A 104 -3.04 -7.32 21.68
N ASN A 105 -2.95 -7.87 22.91
CA ASN A 105 -3.22 -9.28 23.20
C ASN A 105 -4.70 -9.71 22.95
N LEU A 106 -5.62 -8.76 22.73
CA LEU A 106 -7.02 -9.07 22.37
C LEU A 106 -7.19 -9.40 20.89
N LEU A 107 -6.25 -8.97 20.04
CA LEU A 107 -6.36 -9.08 18.59
C LEU A 107 -5.40 -10.13 18.03
N THR A 108 -4.26 -10.35 18.67
CA THR A 108 -3.29 -11.37 18.26
C THR A 108 -2.31 -11.72 19.37
N ASP A 109 -1.79 -12.94 19.33
CA ASP A 109 -0.65 -13.44 20.08
C ASP A 109 0.67 -13.39 19.28
N LYS A 110 0.60 -13.06 17.99
CA LYS A 110 1.74 -12.96 17.08
C LYS A 110 2.19 -11.51 16.95
N ARG A 111 3.51 -11.32 16.89
CA ARG A 111 4.13 -10.02 16.60
C ARG A 111 4.37 -9.90 15.11
N ILE A 112 4.36 -8.67 14.62
CA ILE A 112 4.73 -8.35 13.24
C ILE A 112 6.25 -8.43 13.11
N GLU A 113 6.70 -9.05 12.04
CA GLU A 113 8.13 -9.24 11.71
C GLU A 113 8.45 -8.61 10.34
N ASP A 114 9.72 -8.68 9.91
CA ASP A 114 10.17 -8.10 8.63
C ASP A 114 9.40 -8.62 7.40
N PRO A 115 9.07 -9.93 7.29
CA PRO A 115 8.26 -10.44 6.18
C PRO A 115 6.88 -9.79 6.05
N ASP A 116 6.30 -9.36 7.18
CA ASP A 116 5.02 -8.67 7.20
C ASP A 116 5.18 -7.22 6.72
N CYS A 117 6.30 -6.57 7.03
CA CYS A 117 6.63 -5.23 6.55
C CYS A 117 6.78 -5.20 5.03
N GLU A 118 7.39 -6.23 4.43
CA GLU A 118 7.43 -6.40 2.97
C GLU A 118 6.02 -6.51 2.36
N ALA A 119 5.17 -7.33 2.98
CA ALA A 119 3.78 -7.50 2.54
C ALA A 119 2.98 -6.19 2.67
N LEU A 120 3.16 -5.45 3.78
CA LEU A 120 2.57 -4.14 3.98
C LEU A 120 3.03 -3.14 2.91
N TYR A 121 4.34 -3.07 2.63
CA TYR A 121 4.88 -2.23 1.56
C TYR A 121 4.22 -2.53 0.21
N LYS A 122 4.23 -3.80 -0.21
CA LYS A 122 3.66 -4.23 -1.49
C LYS A 122 2.15 -3.96 -1.58
N THR A 123 1.43 -4.09 -0.47
CA THR A 123 -0.02 -3.87 -0.38
C THR A 123 -0.37 -2.38 -0.42
N LEU A 124 0.38 -1.56 0.32
CA LEU A 124 0.01 -0.18 0.62
C LEU A 124 0.63 0.86 -0.31
N GLN A 125 1.65 0.50 -1.12
CA GLN A 125 2.24 1.42 -2.12
C GLN A 125 1.19 2.08 -3.05
N ASN A 126 0.06 1.39 -3.31
CA ASN A 126 -1.04 1.89 -4.13
C ASN A 126 -2.30 2.25 -3.32
N ASN A 127 -2.21 2.39 -1.99
CA ASN A 127 -3.35 2.73 -1.12
C ASN A 127 -3.37 4.22 -0.82
N SER A 128 -4.40 4.95 -1.25
CA SER A 128 -4.50 6.42 -1.09
C SER A 128 -4.85 6.90 0.32
N TYR A 129 -5.33 6.03 1.21
CA TYR A 129 -6.01 6.43 2.45
C TYR A 129 -5.15 6.32 3.71
N VAL A 130 -4.14 5.45 3.73
CA VAL A 130 -3.27 5.32 4.93
C VAL A 130 -2.48 6.61 5.15
N THR A 131 -2.69 7.22 6.31
CA THR A 131 -2.00 8.46 6.73
C THR A 131 -1.20 8.29 8.02
N SER A 132 -1.41 7.19 8.76
CA SER A 132 -0.68 6.89 9.99
C SER A 132 -0.46 5.40 10.11
N LEU A 133 0.73 5.02 10.60
CA LEU A 133 1.13 3.65 10.81
C LEU A 133 1.68 3.48 12.24
N ASP A 134 0.97 2.71 13.06
CA ASP A 134 1.41 2.35 14.41
C ASP A 134 1.90 0.90 14.42
N LEU A 135 3.21 0.70 14.49
CA LEU A 135 3.90 -0.60 14.46
C LEU A 135 4.70 -0.87 15.75
N ARG A 136 4.37 -0.18 16.84
CA ARG A 136 5.09 -0.33 18.11
C ARG A 136 4.94 -1.71 18.75
N TYR A 137 5.88 -2.09 19.61
CA TYR A 137 5.89 -3.37 20.34
C TYR A 137 5.86 -4.61 19.45
N ASN A 138 6.56 -4.59 18.32
CA ASN A 138 6.69 -5.70 17.38
C ASN A 138 8.14 -6.23 17.35
N LEU A 139 8.45 -7.11 16.38
CA LEU A 139 9.78 -7.71 16.20
C LEU A 139 10.40 -7.24 14.88
N ILE A 140 10.21 -5.96 14.54
CA ILE A 140 10.72 -5.35 13.31
C ILE A 140 12.22 -5.08 13.50
N THR A 141 13.04 -5.59 12.59
CA THR A 141 14.49 -5.35 12.55
C THR A 141 14.84 -4.32 11.48
N ASP A 142 16.12 -4.20 11.15
CA ASP A 142 16.62 -3.30 10.09
C ASP A 142 15.99 -3.58 8.72
N GLU A 143 15.76 -4.84 8.37
CA GLU A 143 15.14 -5.18 7.08
C GLU A 143 13.66 -4.80 7.02
N GLY A 144 12.91 -4.95 8.11
CA GLY A 144 11.54 -4.46 8.16
C GLY A 144 11.49 -2.93 8.13
N ALA A 145 12.37 -2.25 8.88
CA ALA A 145 12.49 -0.79 8.87
C ALA A 145 12.74 -0.23 7.45
N LYS A 146 13.56 -0.91 6.65
CA LYS A 146 13.80 -0.59 5.24
C LYS A 146 12.53 -0.68 4.38
N PHE A 147 11.69 -1.70 4.57
CA PHE A 147 10.42 -1.78 3.84
C PHE A 147 9.43 -0.70 4.27
N ILE A 148 9.37 -0.39 5.57
CA ILE A 148 8.54 0.70 6.09
C ILE A 148 9.02 2.06 5.56
N ALA A 149 10.34 2.29 5.51
CA ALA A 149 10.93 3.48 4.91
C ALA A 149 10.52 3.63 3.44
N LYS A 150 10.70 2.58 2.63
CA LYS A 150 10.25 2.56 1.23
C LYS A 150 8.76 2.83 1.07
N LEU A 151 7.94 2.25 1.95
CA LEU A 151 6.50 2.50 1.93
C LEU A 151 6.20 3.99 2.10
N ILE A 152 6.84 4.67 3.04
CA ILE A 152 6.57 6.09 3.27
C ILE A 152 7.20 6.96 2.16
N GLU A 153 8.37 6.60 1.64
CA GLU A 153 9.00 7.28 0.49
C GLU A 153 8.05 7.34 -0.72
N VAL A 154 7.38 6.23 -1.07
CA VAL A 154 6.40 6.20 -2.17
C VAL A 154 5.02 6.77 -1.76
N ARG A 155 4.79 6.97 -0.46
CA ARG A 155 3.51 7.44 0.11
C ARG A 155 3.67 8.81 0.78
N HIS A 156 3.69 9.85 -0.03
CA HIS A 156 3.82 11.24 0.42
C HIS A 156 2.64 11.81 1.25
N HIS A 157 1.74 10.98 1.79
CA HIS A 157 0.62 11.42 2.64
C HIS A 157 0.66 10.82 4.06
N VAL A 158 1.63 9.95 4.36
CA VAL A 158 1.81 9.47 5.74
C VAL A 158 2.40 10.59 6.58
N THR A 159 1.72 10.89 7.68
CA THR A 159 2.04 11.98 8.61
C THR A 159 2.61 11.47 9.93
N SER A 160 2.30 10.22 10.31
CA SER A 160 2.74 9.62 11.56
C SER A 160 3.24 8.18 11.37
N LEU A 161 4.40 7.89 11.95
CA LEU A 161 5.00 6.56 12.03
C LEU A 161 5.47 6.27 13.46
N ASP A 162 4.95 5.22 14.09
CA ASP A 162 5.41 4.73 15.39
C ASP A 162 6.08 3.37 15.25
N LEU A 163 7.39 3.31 15.53
CA LEU A 163 8.23 2.10 15.55
C LEU A 163 8.80 1.85 16.95
N HIS A 164 8.21 2.44 17.99
CA HIS A 164 8.64 2.26 19.38
C HIS A 164 8.69 0.78 19.78
N TYR A 165 9.74 0.39 20.51
CA TYR A 165 9.89 -0.97 21.02
C TYR A 165 9.87 -2.01 19.89
N ASN A 166 10.91 -1.94 19.05
CA ASN A 166 11.24 -2.90 18.01
C ASN A 166 12.74 -3.24 18.14
N LEU A 167 13.32 -3.90 17.14
CA LEU A 167 14.71 -4.39 17.14
C LEU A 167 15.56 -3.67 16.08
N ILE A 168 15.29 -2.37 15.86
CA ILE A 168 16.01 -1.57 14.86
C ILE A 168 17.37 -1.17 15.42
N THR A 169 18.44 -1.43 14.67
CA THR A 169 19.82 -1.11 15.02
C THR A 169 20.32 0.13 14.26
N ASP A 170 21.62 0.39 14.32
CA ASP A 170 22.28 1.43 13.53
C ASP A 170 22.09 1.28 12.02
N GLU A 171 21.96 0.06 11.48
CA GLU A 171 21.75 -0.13 10.03
C GLU A 171 20.33 0.27 9.62
N GLY A 172 19.32 -0.13 10.38
CA GLY A 172 17.93 0.27 10.17
C GLY A 172 17.74 1.78 10.32
N ALA A 173 18.43 2.38 11.29
CA ALA A 173 18.44 3.83 11.49
C ALA A 173 18.92 4.61 10.25
N LYS A 174 19.83 4.05 9.43
CA LYS A 174 20.24 4.71 8.17
C LYS A 174 19.11 4.77 7.15
N PHE A 175 18.29 3.72 7.04
CA PHE A 175 17.10 3.75 6.17
C PHE A 175 16.09 4.77 6.66
N ILE A 176 15.88 4.86 7.98
CA ILE A 176 14.98 5.86 8.56
C ILE A 176 15.54 7.28 8.39
N ALA A 177 16.86 7.49 8.52
CA ALA A 177 17.49 8.77 8.25
C ALA A 177 17.27 9.21 6.79
N LYS A 178 17.44 8.29 5.83
CA LYS A 178 17.15 8.58 4.41
C LYS A 178 15.67 8.96 4.20
N LEU A 179 14.75 8.22 4.82
CA LEU A 179 13.32 8.58 4.81
C LEU A 179 13.09 9.99 5.34
N ILE A 180 13.72 10.35 6.47
CA ILE A 180 13.61 11.69 7.07
C ILE A 180 14.11 12.75 6.08
N GLU A 181 15.21 12.54 5.36
CA GLU A 181 15.69 13.53 4.38
C GLU A 181 14.71 13.76 3.22
N GLU A 182 13.99 12.72 2.79
CA GLU A 182 13.13 12.76 1.59
C GLU A 182 11.67 13.12 1.88
N THR A 183 11.18 12.86 3.11
CA THR A 183 9.78 13.11 3.45
C THR A 183 9.48 14.58 3.66
N THR A 184 8.30 15.04 3.22
CA THR A 184 7.83 16.42 3.42
C THR A 184 6.54 16.52 4.22
N LYS A 185 5.91 15.37 4.54
CA LYS A 185 4.62 15.29 5.24
C LYS A 185 4.68 14.54 6.55
N LEU A 186 5.71 13.73 6.79
CA LEU A 186 5.89 13.09 8.08
C LEU A 186 6.16 14.18 9.14
N THR A 187 5.30 14.24 10.15
CA THR A 187 5.38 15.19 11.27
C THR A 187 5.71 14.48 12.57
N ASP A 188 5.34 13.21 12.71
CA ASP A 188 5.50 12.41 13.92
C ASP A 188 6.25 11.11 13.60
N LEU A 189 7.37 10.89 14.29
CA LEU A 189 8.19 9.69 14.19
C LEU A 189 8.63 9.25 15.58
N ASN A 190 8.34 8.02 15.98
CA ASN A 190 8.78 7.46 17.26
C ASN A 190 9.69 6.25 17.02
N LEU A 191 10.91 6.32 17.54
CA LEU A 191 11.94 5.27 17.40
C LEU A 191 12.46 4.80 18.77
N MET A 192 11.85 5.21 19.87
CA MET A 192 12.34 4.85 21.20
C MET A 192 12.33 3.35 21.45
N CYS A 193 13.15 2.94 22.42
CA CYS A 193 13.26 1.54 22.84
C CYS A 193 13.61 0.60 21.68
N ASN A 194 14.41 1.08 20.73
CA ASN A 194 15.10 0.28 19.73
C ASN A 194 16.59 0.13 20.11
N GLU A 195 17.35 -0.64 19.35
CA GLU A 195 18.78 -0.90 19.55
C GLU A 195 19.68 0.08 18.76
N ILE A 196 19.20 1.32 18.58
CA ILE A 196 19.92 2.37 17.85
C ILE A 196 21.04 2.92 18.73
N GLY A 197 22.28 2.72 18.29
CA GLY A 197 23.49 3.22 18.92
C GLY A 197 23.87 4.62 18.45
N ALA A 198 25.09 5.04 18.79
CA ALA A 198 25.59 6.37 18.49
C ALA A 198 25.68 6.65 16.97
N VAL A 199 26.00 5.62 16.17
CA VAL A 199 26.16 5.77 14.73
C VAL A 199 24.81 6.02 14.07
N GLY A 200 23.78 5.23 14.40
CA GLY A 200 22.42 5.42 13.88
C GLY A 200 21.82 6.74 14.34
N ALA A 201 22.03 7.11 15.61
CA ALA A 201 21.61 8.40 16.14
C ALA A 201 22.24 9.58 15.40
N GLU A 202 23.53 9.49 15.03
CA GLU A 202 24.22 10.52 14.23
C GLU A 202 23.58 10.69 12.84
N HIS A 203 23.24 9.59 12.17
CA HIS A 203 22.57 9.64 10.86
C HIS A 203 21.20 10.30 10.96
N ILE A 204 20.39 9.90 11.95
CA ILE A 204 19.07 10.50 12.20
C ILE A 204 19.23 12.00 12.50
N ALA A 205 20.17 12.39 13.35
CA ALA A 205 20.43 13.79 13.68
C ALA A 205 20.80 14.62 12.43
N LYS A 206 21.68 14.10 11.56
CA LYS A 206 22.04 14.76 10.30
C LYS A 206 20.85 14.91 9.36
N ALA A 207 20.01 13.89 9.26
CA ALA A 207 18.81 13.94 8.44
C ALA A 207 17.81 15.01 8.92
N LEU A 208 17.63 15.12 10.24
CA LEU A 208 16.75 16.13 10.85
C LEU A 208 17.21 17.56 10.60
N LEU A 209 18.52 17.81 10.53
CA LEU A 209 19.04 19.15 10.21
C LEU A 209 18.65 19.61 8.80
N LYS A 210 18.36 18.68 7.90
CA LYS A 210 17.90 18.95 6.53
C LYS A 210 16.38 18.95 6.40
N ASN A 211 15.68 18.23 7.28
CA ASN A 211 14.24 18.07 7.18
C ASN A 211 13.48 19.20 7.88
N GLU A 212 12.51 19.78 7.17
CA GLU A 212 11.71 20.89 7.67
C GLU A 212 10.30 20.51 8.14
N SER A 213 9.82 19.30 7.86
CA SER A 213 8.48 18.85 8.24
C SER A 213 8.43 18.20 9.63
N LEU A 214 9.50 17.49 9.99
CA LEU A 214 9.64 16.74 11.23
C LEU A 214 10.21 17.64 12.35
N LYS A 215 9.55 18.79 12.59
CA LYS A 215 10.01 19.82 13.54
C LYS A 215 9.59 19.57 14.99
N HIS A 216 8.64 18.67 15.24
CA HIS A 216 8.11 18.42 16.57
C HIS A 216 7.95 16.92 16.83
N LYS A 217 8.82 16.38 17.69
CA LYS A 217 8.71 15.07 18.35
C LYS A 217 9.17 13.87 17.50
N ILE A 218 10.50 13.74 17.38
CA ILE A 218 11.06 12.42 17.68
C ILE A 218 10.87 12.22 19.17
N LYS A 219 9.97 11.30 19.52
CA LYS A 219 9.74 10.88 20.89
C LYS A 219 10.41 9.58 21.16
#